data_AF-A0A9D3SBS4-F1
#
_entry.id   AF-A0A9D3SBS4-F1
#
_cell.length_a   1.000
_cell.length_b   1.000
_cell.length_c   1.000
_cell.angle_alpha   90.00
_cell.angle_beta   90.00
_cell.angle_gamma   90.00
#
_symmetry.space_group_name_H-M   'P 1'
#
loop_
_entity.id
_entity.type
_entity.pdbx_description
1 polymer ?
#
loop_
_entity_poly.entity_id
_entity_poly.type
_entity_poly.pdbx_seq_one_letter_code
_entity_poly.pdbx_strand_id
1 'polypeptide(L)'
;VYLSILNIFASSPVTELKIGSTVTLVCKLHSPGSCGKSIRVSWVSETGAPLQGNRYKLSESECSSSLTVTLERSDRNMKWRCQLTVEGKLKASHSYTTIFPGKSWLSFLLEDNRSYLPFIIVS
;
A
#
# COMPACT_ATOMS: atom_id res chain seq x y z
N VAL A 1 -23.58 17.49 12.71
CA VAL A 1 -22.58 16.40 12.55
C VAL A 1 -21.63 16.82 11.44
N TYR A 2 -20.34 17.01 11.74
CA TYR A 2 -19.33 17.24 10.71
C TYR A 2 -18.70 15.90 10.35
N LEU A 3 -18.71 15.54 9.07
CA LEU A 3 -18.18 14.28 8.56
C LEU A 3 -16.72 14.49 8.13
N SER A 4 -15.80 13.68 8.68
CA SER A 4 -14.41 13.62 8.24
C SER A 4 -14.17 12.26 7.59
N ILE A 5 -13.70 12.27 6.35
CA ILE A 5 -13.50 11.05 5.54
C ILE A 5 -12.01 10.86 5.27
N LEU A 6 -11.54 9.63 5.45
CA LEU A 6 -10.18 9.24 5.09
C LEU A 6 -10.23 8.48 3.77
N ASN A 7 -9.65 9.04 2.72
CA ASN A 7 -9.63 8.43 1.40
C ASN A 7 -8.22 7.97 1.04
N ILE A 8 -8.12 6.77 0.47
CA ILE A 8 -6.89 6.26 -0.11
C ILE A 8 -7.05 6.20 -1.62
N PHE A 9 -6.08 6.72 -2.34
CA PHE A 9 -6.01 6.64 -3.80
C PHE A 9 -4.57 6.38 -4.25
N ALA A 10 -4.40 5.73 -5.39
CA ALA A 10 -3.10 5.62 -6.04
C ALA A 10 -2.79 6.92 -6.77
N SER A 11 -1.54 7.39 -6.73
CA SER A 11 -1.14 8.64 -7.40
C SER A 11 -1.10 8.55 -8.93
N SER A 12 -1.19 7.34 -9.48
CA SER A 12 -1.21 7.05 -10.91
C SER A 12 -2.34 6.05 -11.18
N PRO A 13 -3.01 6.12 -12.36
CA PRO A 13 -3.93 5.08 -12.78
C PRO A 13 -3.16 3.78 -13.01
N VAL A 14 -2.96 3.01 -11.94
CA VAL A 14 -2.40 1.67 -12.04
C VAL A 14 -3.49 0.78 -12.62
N THR A 15 -3.40 0.52 -13.92
CA THR A 15 -4.32 -0.38 -14.62
C THR A 15 -4.17 -1.82 -14.13
N GLU A 16 -2.96 -2.22 -13.72
CA GLU A 16 -2.66 -3.54 -13.14
C GLU A 16 -1.50 -3.45 -12.14
N LEU A 17 -1.72 -3.86 -10.89
CA LEU A 17 -0.63 -4.02 -9.92
C LEU A 17 0.21 -5.24 -10.32
N LYS A 18 1.54 -5.08 -10.39
CA LYS A 18 2.48 -6.17 -10.74
C LYS A 18 3.56 -6.28 -9.68
N ILE A 19 4.08 -7.49 -9.49
CA ILE A 19 5.28 -7.71 -8.68
C ILE A 19 6.43 -6.91 -9.30
N GLY A 20 7.21 -6.22 -8.47
CA GLY A 20 8.30 -5.33 -8.88
C GLY A 20 7.85 -3.93 -9.32
N SER A 21 6.55 -3.66 -9.43
CA SER A 21 6.08 -2.31 -9.74
C SER A 21 6.13 -1.42 -8.49
N THR A 22 6.54 -0.17 -8.67
CA THR A 22 6.52 0.85 -7.62
C THR A 22 5.19 1.56 -7.65
N VAL A 23 4.48 1.54 -6.52
CA VAL A 23 3.21 2.21 -6.35
C VAL A 23 3.31 3.28 -5.29
N THR A 24 2.55 4.36 -5.47
CA THR A 24 2.41 5.42 -4.47
C THR A 24 0.94 5.51 -4.08
N LEU A 25 0.66 5.18 -2.82
CA LEU A 25 -0.65 5.32 -2.20
C LEU A 25 -0.68 6.64 -1.44
N VAL A 26 -1.70 7.45 -1.68
CA VAL A 26 -1.93 8.71 -0.98
C VAL A 26 -3.17 8.56 -0.13
N CYS A 27 -3.00 8.84 1.16
CA CYS A 27 -4.08 8.90 2.11
C CYS A 27 -4.37 10.37 2.42
N LYS A 28 -5.60 10.82 2.22
CA LYS A 28 -5.99 12.22 2.45
C LYS A 28 -7.20 12.30 3.37
N LEU A 29 -7.10 13.18 4.36
CA LEU A 29 -8.21 13.59 5.17
C LEU A 29 -9.03 14.64 4.42
N HIS A 30 -10.30 14.34 4.17
CA HIS A 30 -11.26 15.32 3.71
C HIS A 30 -12.10 15.78 4.90
N SER A 31 -11.89 17.03 5.33
CA SER A 31 -12.65 17.65 6.42
C SER A 31 -12.94 19.12 6.08
N PRO A 32 -14.07 19.66 6.53
CA PRO A 32 -14.43 21.06 6.29
C PRO A 32 -13.63 22.07 7.14
N GLY A 33 -12.76 21.60 8.05
CA GLY A 33 -11.87 22.44 8.86
C GLY A 33 -10.44 22.48 8.32
N SER A 34 -9.62 23.38 8.88
CA SER A 34 -8.19 23.40 8.63
C SER A 34 -7.51 22.18 9.25
N CYS A 35 -6.46 21.70 8.60
CA CYS A 35 -5.64 20.64 9.17
C CYS A 35 -4.81 21.19 10.31
N GLY A 36 -5.26 20.97 11.55
CA GLY A 36 -4.55 21.44 12.72
C GLY A 36 -3.25 20.66 12.95
N LYS A 37 -2.28 21.29 13.62
CA LYS A 37 -0.99 20.66 14.01
C LYS A 37 -1.15 19.39 14.87
N SER A 38 -2.29 19.23 15.54
CA SER A 38 -2.62 18.06 16.37
C SER A 38 -3.18 16.88 15.56
N ILE A 39 -3.39 17.06 14.26
CA ILE A 39 -3.88 16.03 13.34
C ILE A 39 -2.68 15.37 12.67
N ARG A 40 -2.66 14.04 12.65
CA ARG A 40 -1.67 13.28 11.89
C ARG A 40 -2.34 12.17 11.11
N VAL A 41 -2.01 12.12 9.83
CA VAL A 41 -2.34 11.02 8.92
C VAL A 41 -1.07 10.19 8.74
N SER A 42 -1.12 8.90 9.02
CA SER A 42 0.07 8.03 8.96
C SER A 42 -0.27 6.66 8.38
N TRP A 43 0.73 6.03 7.76
CA TRP A 43 0.63 4.67 7.22
C TRP A 43 1.21 3.65 8.20
N VAL A 44 0.49 2.56 8.37
CA VAL A 44 0.84 1.45 9.26
C VAL A 44 0.51 0.11 8.58
N SER A 45 1.05 -0.96 9.15
CA SER A 45 0.66 -2.32 8.81
C SER A 45 -0.79 -2.62 9.21
N GLU A 46 -1.31 -3.79 8.80
CA GLU A 46 -2.66 -4.24 9.16
C GLU A 46 -2.91 -4.22 10.68
N THR A 47 -1.91 -4.63 11.46
CA THR A 47 -1.97 -4.69 12.94
C THR A 47 -1.77 -3.32 13.60
N GLY A 48 -1.50 -2.27 12.83
CA GLY A 48 -1.21 -0.93 13.35
C GLY A 48 0.26 -0.72 13.73
N ALA A 49 1.13 -1.72 13.51
CA ALA A 49 2.56 -1.53 13.72
C ALA A 49 3.15 -0.60 12.64
N PRO A 50 4.16 0.23 12.97
CA PRO A 50 4.85 1.06 12.01
C PRO A 50 5.41 0.24 10.84
N LEU A 51 5.32 0.78 9.61
CA LEU A 51 5.99 0.18 8.46
C LEU A 51 7.51 0.40 8.60
N GLN A 52 8.27 -0.69 8.73
CA GLN A 52 9.73 -0.63 8.94
C GLN A 52 10.50 -1.26 7.77
N GLY A 53 11.55 -0.57 7.31
CA GLY A 53 12.45 -1.08 6.28
C GLY A 53 12.62 -0.10 5.13
N ASN A 54 13.74 -0.22 4.43
CA ASN A 54 14.18 0.73 3.41
C ASN A 54 13.27 0.74 2.15
N ARG A 55 12.44 -0.29 1.99
CA ARG A 55 11.49 -0.43 0.87
C ARG A 55 10.29 0.50 0.98
N TYR A 56 9.99 1.02 2.17
CA TYR A 56 8.87 1.95 2.39
C TYR A 56 9.38 3.37 2.41
N LYS A 57 8.89 4.20 1.50
CA LYS A 57 9.14 5.65 1.49
C LYS A 57 7.87 6.35 1.93
N LEU A 58 7.90 6.91 3.14
CA LEU A 58 6.80 7.64 3.74
C LEU A 58 7.03 9.14 3.59
N SER A 59 5.99 9.87 3.22
CA SER A 59 5.98 11.33 3.20
C SER A 59 4.71 11.82 3.88
N GLU A 60 4.87 12.50 5.01
CA GLU A 60 3.76 13.01 5.83
C GLU A 60 3.61 14.52 5.64
N SER A 61 2.36 14.96 5.57
CA SER A 61 1.92 16.36 5.58
C SER A 61 0.73 16.48 6.52
N GLU A 62 0.30 17.69 6.85
CA GLU A 62 -0.72 17.91 7.89
C GLU A 62 -2.00 17.06 7.67
N CYS A 63 -2.49 17.01 6.42
CA CYS A 63 -3.76 16.35 6.06
C CYS A 63 -3.62 15.17 5.11
N SER A 64 -2.39 14.81 4.76
CA SER A 64 -2.17 13.68 3.88
C SER A 64 -0.85 12.98 4.17
N SER A 65 -0.83 11.70 3.86
CA SER A 65 0.38 10.90 3.92
C SER A 65 0.49 10.04 2.68
N SER A 66 1.68 9.97 2.13
CA SER A 66 2.00 9.19 0.94
C SER A 66 2.93 8.04 1.31
N LEU A 67 2.59 6.85 0.85
CA LEU A 67 3.39 5.65 0.94
C LEU A 67 3.81 5.23 -0.46
N THR A 68 5.10 5.28 -0.74
CA THR A 68 5.69 4.70 -1.95
C THR A 68 6.38 3.39 -1.59
N VAL A 69 6.01 2.31 -2.28
CA VAL A 69 6.55 0.97 -2.06
C VAL A 69 6.71 0.22 -3.38
N THR A 70 7.80 -0.54 -3.51
CA THR A 70 7.95 -1.52 -4.58
C THR A 70 7.31 -2.82 -4.15
N LEU A 71 6.33 -3.28 -4.92
CA LEU A 71 5.50 -4.43 -4.57
C LEU A 71 6.26 -5.75 -4.68
N GLU A 72 6.29 -6.51 -3.60
CA GLU A 72 6.91 -7.83 -3.54
C GLU A 72 5.86 -8.95 -3.64
N ARG A 73 6.31 -10.18 -3.87
CA ARG A 73 5.40 -11.36 -3.91
C ARG A 73 4.66 -11.56 -2.58
N SER A 74 5.32 -11.23 -1.46
CA SER A 74 4.75 -11.24 -0.11
C SER A 74 3.64 -10.21 0.09
N ASP A 75 3.62 -9.13 -0.71
CA ASP A 75 2.60 -8.07 -0.61
C ASP A 75 1.27 -8.45 -1.28
N ARG A 76 1.12 -9.70 -1.71
CA ARG A 76 -0.12 -10.21 -2.30
C ARG A 76 -1.20 -10.24 -1.24
N ASN A 77 -2.31 -9.54 -1.50
CA ASN A 77 -3.41 -9.36 -0.54
C ASN A 77 -2.98 -8.62 0.74
N MET A 78 -1.82 -7.94 0.71
CA MET A 78 -1.38 -7.11 1.83
C MET A 78 -2.30 -5.92 1.97
N LYS A 79 -2.66 -5.61 3.23
CA LYS A 79 -3.47 -4.43 3.56
C LYS A 79 -2.58 -3.30 4.04
N TRP A 80 -2.58 -2.23 3.27
CA TRP A 80 -1.97 -0.97 3.61
C TRP A 80 -2.98 -0.15 4.39
N ARG A 81 -2.72 0.12 5.66
CA ARG A 81 -3.66 0.83 6.53
C ARG A 81 -3.17 2.25 6.74
N CYS A 82 -4.06 3.20 6.51
CA CYS A 82 -3.87 4.60 6.88
C CYS A 82 -4.70 4.92 8.12
N GLN A 83 -4.14 5.71 9.03
CA GLN A 83 -4.77 6.10 10.29
C GLN A 83 -4.79 7.61 10.46
N LEU A 84 -5.93 8.11 10.96
CA LEU A 84 -6.10 9.46 11.47
C LEU A 84 -5.95 9.44 12.98
N THR A 85 -4.97 10.19 13.48
CA THR A 85 -4.81 10.44 14.91
C THR A 85 -5.01 11.93 15.20
N VAL A 86 -5.70 12.22 16.30
CA VAL A 86 -5.90 13.57 16.81
C VAL A 86 -5.43 13.56 18.25
N GLU A 87 -4.43 14.39 18.56
CA GLU A 87 -3.78 14.43 19.89
C GLU A 87 -3.27 13.03 20.32
N GLY A 88 -2.74 12.27 19.36
CA GLY A 88 -2.22 10.92 19.58
C GLY A 88 -3.28 9.83 19.72
N LYS A 89 -4.58 10.17 19.67
CA LYS A 89 -5.68 9.18 19.75
C LYS A 89 -6.18 8.82 18.37
N LEU A 90 -6.32 7.53 18.08
CA LEU A 90 -6.92 7.03 16.84
C LEU A 90 -8.38 7.50 16.74
N LYS A 91 -8.73 8.13 15.62
CA LYS A 91 -10.09 8.60 15.33
C LYS A 91 -10.74 7.86 14.17
N ALA A 92 -9.96 7.56 13.13
CA ALA A 92 -10.44 6.84 11.96
C ALA A 92 -9.29 6.07 11.31
N SER A 93 -9.64 5.05 10.52
CA SER A 93 -8.67 4.36 9.69
C SER A 93 -9.31 3.83 8.42
N HIS A 94 -8.53 3.75 7.36
CA HIS A 94 -8.95 3.15 6.10
C HIS A 94 -7.86 2.23 5.58
N SER A 95 -8.22 1.22 4.80
CA SER A 95 -7.29 0.22 4.31
C SER A 95 -7.43 0.03 2.81
N TYR A 96 -6.29 -0.13 2.15
CA TYR A 96 -6.19 -0.47 0.74
C TYR A 96 -5.51 -1.83 0.59
N THR A 97 -6.10 -2.72 -0.20
CA THR A 97 -5.55 -4.07 -0.40
C THR A 97 -4.89 -4.16 -1.77
N THR A 98 -3.63 -4.57 -1.81
CA THR A 98 -2.94 -4.84 -3.08
C THR A 98 -3.35 -6.19 -3.63
N ILE A 99 -4.12 -6.18 -4.71
CA ILE A 99 -4.55 -7.39 -5.42
C ILE A 99 -3.76 -7.46 -6.72
N PHE A 100 -2.92 -8.49 -6.86
CA PHE A 100 -2.31 -8.81 -8.14
C PHE A 100 -3.31 -9.62 -8.96
N PRO A 101 -3.70 -9.20 -10.18
CA PRO A 101 -4.38 -10.10 -11.09
C PRO A 101 -3.46 -11.30 -11.28
N GLY A 102 -3.97 -12.48 -10.95
CA GLY A 102 -3.21 -13.73 -11.08
C GLY A 102 -2.90 -13.94 -12.54
N LYS A 103 -1.73 -13.50 -13.00
CA LYS A 103 -1.13 -13.98 -14.22
C LYS A 103 -1.08 -15.51 -14.10
N SER A 104 -1.75 -16.22 -15.02
CA SER A 104 -1.83 -17.67 -14.98
C SER A 104 -0.42 -18.26 -14.87
N TRP A 105 -0.26 -19.36 -14.15
CA TRP A 105 1.02 -20.08 -13.99
C TRP A 105 1.79 -20.24 -15.33
N LEU A 106 1.04 -20.39 -16.44
CA LEU A 106 1.58 -20.50 -17.80
C LEU A 106 2.38 -19.27 -18.26
N SER A 107 2.03 -18.06 -17.81
CA SER A 107 2.74 -16.83 -18.19
C SER A 107 4.08 -16.66 -17.47
N PHE A 108 4.28 -17.30 -16.31
CA PHE A 108 5.60 -17.30 -15.64
C PHE A 108 6.60 -18.22 -16.35
N LEU A 109 6.14 -19.31 -16.99
CA LEU A 109 7.01 -20.20 -17.77
C LEU A 109 7.47 -19.60 -19.11
N LEU A 110 6.79 -18.56 -19.61
CA LEU A 110 7.16 -17.89 -20.86
C LEU A 110 8.18 -16.75 -20.65
N GLU A 111 8.21 -16.14 -19.46
CA GLU A 111 9.14 -15.04 -19.14
C GLU A 111 10.50 -15.54 -18.60
N ASP A 112 10.60 -16.80 -18.17
CA ASP A 112 11.83 -17.41 -17.64
C ASP A 112 12.55 -18.26 -18.71
N ASN A 113 12.87 -17.68 -19.87
CA ASN A 113 13.79 -18.29 -20.85
C ASN A 113 15.26 -17.92 -20.57
N ARG A 114 15.61 -17.80 -19.28
CA ARG A 114 16.99 -17.62 -18.86
C ARG A 114 17.24 -18.18 -17.46
N SER A 115 17.35 -19.51 -17.44
CA SER A 115 18.31 -20.31 -16.67
C SER A 115 17.70 -21.28 -15.64
N TYR A 116 18.07 -22.55 -15.82
CA TYR A 116 17.93 -23.72 -14.93
C TYR A 116 16.62 -24.53 -15.06
N LEU A 117 16.65 -25.47 -16.00
CA LEU A 117 15.79 -26.65 -16.05
C LEU A 117 15.85 -27.42 -14.70
N PRO A 118 14.74 -27.72 -14.03
CA PRO A 118 14.71 -28.87 -13.14
C PRO A 118 14.54 -30.12 -14.00
N PHE A 119 15.52 -31.02 -13.95
CA PHE A 119 15.41 -32.38 -14.47
C PHE A 119 14.16 -33.03 -13.85
N ILE A 120 13.16 -33.32 -14.69
CA ILE A 120 12.07 -34.20 -14.29
C ILE A 120 12.58 -35.63 -14.45
N ILE A 121 12.89 -36.29 -13.34
CA ILE A 121 12.93 -37.75 -13.27
C ILE A 121 11.55 -38.19 -12.80
N VAL A 122 10.77 -38.82 -13.68
CA VAL A 122 9.61 -39.62 -13.28
C VAL A 122 10.10 -41.06 -13.17
N SER A 123 9.99 -41.63 -11.97
CA SER A 123 10.22 -43.04 -11.64
C SER A 123 9.10 -43.94 -12.13
#